data_AF-A0A0F8VMJ5-F1
#
_entry.id   AF-A0A0F8VMJ5-F1
#
_cell.length_a   1.000
_cell.length_b   1.000
_cell.length_c   1.000
_cell.angle_alpha   90.00
_cell.angle_beta   90.00
_cell.angle_gamma   90.00
#
_symmetry.space_group_name_H-M   'P 1'
#
loop_
_entity.id
_entity.type
_entity.pdbx_description
1 polymer ?
#
loop_
_entity_poly.entity_id
_entity_poly.type
_entity_poly.pdbx_seq_one_letter_code
_entity_poly.pdbx_strand_id
1 'polypeptide(L)'
;MAASLRSRRAIPRLAAYTPAPATRRTFLRTTSQPPGVCILCQLYPSRAATQQQRRSFTSTPYTPNHNNSPTSEPLNNDSNTSSSHSTVNGAPDTTNHYTIFPKTLPSGPPPASPFAIPPSDLRREFLQLQNLIHPDKYPSGPRKQHAEALSARINEAYRTILDPLRRAQYLLRELHGIDVTAEDGASHHPLDPELLMEVMDVQEMIEEVGAEPDAEARIAELKTENDTRIAECVGRLGRAFDAGDIEVARHECVRLKFWYSVGDGLREWEPGATQIRLVH
;
A
#
# COMPACT_ATOMS: atom_id res chain seq x y z
N MET A 1 -81.06 36.79 14.79
CA MET A 1 -80.17 37.53 15.71
C MET A 1 -79.12 36.55 16.24
N ALA A 2 -77.84 36.91 16.07
CA ALA A 2 -76.62 36.38 16.71
C ALA A 2 -76.31 34.86 16.66
N ALA A 3 -75.07 34.35 16.62
CA ALA A 3 -73.75 34.75 16.11
C ALA A 3 -72.79 33.61 16.51
N SER A 4 -71.85 33.23 15.62
CA SER A 4 -70.48 32.73 15.90
C SER A 4 -70.33 31.41 16.71
N LEU A 5 -69.44 30.44 16.46
CA LEU A 5 -68.05 30.43 15.99
C LEU A 5 -67.74 29.07 15.31
N ARG A 6 -66.97 29.10 14.22
CA ARG A 6 -66.32 27.94 13.61
C ARG A 6 -65.09 27.55 14.44
N SER A 7 -64.92 26.27 14.76
CA SER A 7 -63.64 25.73 15.25
C SER A 7 -63.02 24.84 14.18
N ARG A 8 -62.00 25.35 13.50
CA ARG A 8 -61.10 24.60 12.63
C ARG A 8 -60.00 24.01 13.51
N ARG A 9 -59.90 22.68 13.61
CA ARG A 9 -58.70 22.02 14.13
C ARG A 9 -57.82 21.56 12.97
N ALA A 10 -56.56 21.96 13.08
CA ALA A 10 -55.52 21.87 12.07
C ALA A 10 -54.93 20.45 12.00
N ILE A 11 -54.66 20.04 10.76
CA ILE A 11 -53.84 18.87 10.40
C ILE A 11 -52.37 19.26 10.60
N PRO A 12 -51.54 18.48 11.32
CA PRO A 12 -50.11 18.75 11.40
C PRO A 12 -49.46 18.43 10.04
N ARG A 13 -48.77 19.43 9.48
CA ARG A 13 -47.98 19.33 8.25
C ARG A 13 -46.79 18.38 8.46
N LEU A 14 -46.66 17.44 7.54
CA LEU A 14 -45.45 16.68 7.25
C LEU A 14 -44.27 17.64 7.07
N ALA A 15 -43.25 17.51 7.92
CA ALA A 15 -41.96 18.13 7.71
C ALA A 15 -41.22 17.36 6.61
N ALA A 16 -40.91 18.06 5.51
CA ALA A 16 -40.08 17.54 4.44
C ALA A 16 -38.65 17.32 4.98
N TYR A 17 -38.21 16.06 5.02
CA TYR A 17 -36.85 15.69 5.31
C TYR A 17 -35.98 15.98 4.08
N THR A 18 -35.13 17.00 4.17
CA THR A 18 -34.08 17.28 3.17
C THR A 18 -32.86 16.42 3.46
N PRO A 19 -32.39 15.55 2.55
CA PRO A 19 -31.14 14.83 2.77
C PRO A 19 -29.96 15.80 2.66
N ALA A 20 -29.06 15.73 3.64
CA ALA A 20 -27.77 16.43 3.63
C ALA A 20 -26.89 15.92 2.46
N PRO A 21 -26.07 16.78 1.84
CA PRO A 21 -25.19 16.34 0.76
C PRO A 21 -24.12 15.40 1.31
N ALA A 22 -24.06 14.20 0.75
CA ALA A 22 -23.03 13.21 1.03
C ALA A 22 -21.63 13.81 0.78
N THR A 23 -20.83 13.91 1.83
CA THR A 23 -19.39 14.13 1.71
C THR A 23 -18.78 12.96 0.96
N ARG A 24 -18.46 13.20 -0.32
CA ARG A 24 -17.74 12.28 -1.20
C ARG A 24 -16.37 12.01 -0.60
N ARG A 25 -16.23 10.92 0.18
CA ARG A 25 -14.91 10.36 0.53
C ARG A 25 -14.30 9.85 -0.78
N THR A 26 -13.34 10.59 -1.30
CA THR A 26 -12.49 10.16 -2.41
C THR A 26 -11.65 8.98 -1.94
N PHE A 27 -12.11 7.77 -2.23
CA PHE A 27 -11.31 6.56 -2.06
C PHE A 27 -10.14 6.59 -3.04
N LEU A 28 -8.95 6.31 -2.52
CA LEU A 28 -7.76 6.01 -3.29
C LEU A 28 -8.05 4.73 -4.09
N ARG A 29 -8.30 4.92 -5.38
CA ARG A 29 -8.45 3.85 -6.36
C ARG A 29 -7.18 3.00 -6.36
N THR A 30 -7.32 1.70 -6.15
CA THR A 30 -6.30 0.69 -6.43
C THR A 30 -6.00 0.74 -7.93
N THR A 31 -5.04 1.59 -8.29
CA THR A 31 -4.42 1.55 -9.62
C THR A 31 -3.21 0.64 -9.48
N SER A 32 -3.15 -0.40 -10.30
CA SER A 32 -1.93 -1.14 -10.57
C SER A 32 -0.91 -0.18 -11.18
N GLN A 33 -0.19 0.53 -10.30
CA GLN A 33 0.84 1.46 -10.71
C GLN A 33 2.06 0.70 -11.20
N PRO A 34 2.66 1.13 -12.34
CA PRO A 34 3.89 0.52 -12.81
C PRO A 34 5.00 0.67 -11.76
N PRO A 35 5.81 -0.37 -11.53
CA PRO A 35 6.96 -0.29 -10.65
C PRO A 35 7.92 0.77 -11.21
N GLY A 36 8.23 1.80 -10.42
CA GLY A 36 9.21 2.84 -10.78
C GLY A 36 8.72 4.28 -10.67
N VAL A 37 7.43 4.53 -10.41
CA VAL A 37 6.94 5.91 -10.27
C VAL A 37 6.96 6.36 -8.81
N CYS A 38 7.66 7.46 -8.52
CA CYS A 38 7.66 8.12 -7.21
C CYS A 38 6.24 8.57 -6.82
N ILE A 39 5.80 8.23 -5.59
CA ILE A 39 4.45 8.54 -5.10
C ILE A 39 4.20 10.06 -4.99
N LEU A 40 5.25 10.87 -4.76
CA LEU A 40 5.12 12.34 -4.75
C LEU A 40 4.79 12.91 -6.15
N CYS A 41 5.36 12.36 -7.23
CA CYS A 41 5.05 12.79 -8.60
C CYS A 41 3.58 12.54 -8.99
N GLN A 42 2.96 11.50 -8.42
CA GLN A 42 1.57 11.14 -8.71
C GLN A 42 0.56 12.01 -7.94
N LEU A 43 0.95 12.50 -6.76
CA LEU A 43 0.11 13.31 -5.89
C LEU A 43 0.28 14.81 -6.14
N TYR A 44 1.39 15.22 -6.74
CA TYR A 44 1.66 16.60 -7.15
C TYR A 44 2.18 16.63 -8.60
N PRO A 45 1.29 16.59 -9.61
CA PRO A 45 1.72 16.92 -10.97
C PRO A 45 2.21 18.36 -10.96
N SER A 46 3.51 18.55 -11.12
CA SER A 46 4.12 19.86 -11.33
C SER A 46 3.33 20.59 -12.41
N ARG A 47 2.77 21.76 -12.08
CA ARG A 47 2.24 22.69 -13.09
C ARG A 47 3.38 22.98 -14.06
N ALA A 48 3.33 22.34 -15.23
CA ALA A 48 4.24 22.65 -16.31
C ALA A 48 4.11 24.14 -16.62
N ALA A 49 5.15 24.91 -16.33
CA ALA A 49 5.25 26.29 -16.74
C ALA A 49 5.28 26.31 -18.26
N THR A 50 4.22 26.85 -18.86
CA THR A 50 4.08 27.09 -20.29
C THR A 50 5.12 28.14 -20.70
N GLN A 51 6.35 27.73 -21.03
CA GLN A 51 7.33 28.63 -21.59
C GLN A 51 7.06 28.79 -23.09
N GLN A 52 6.28 29.83 -23.40
CA GLN A 52 6.04 30.31 -24.75
C GLN A 52 7.38 30.58 -25.44
N GLN A 53 7.67 29.84 -26.51
CA GLN A 53 8.73 30.16 -27.44
C GLN A 53 8.30 31.40 -28.26
N ARG A 54 8.94 32.54 -28.01
CA ARG A 54 9.05 33.63 -28.98
C ARG A 54 10.40 33.52 -29.70
N ARG A 55 10.33 33.41 -31.03
CA ARG A 55 11.43 33.68 -31.99
C ARG A 55 11.82 35.18 -31.86
N SER A 56 13.08 35.61 -32.02
CA SER A 56 13.72 35.81 -33.34
C SER A 56 15.20 36.25 -33.23
N PHE A 57 16.04 35.60 -34.04
CA PHE A 57 17.19 36.06 -34.85
C PHE A 57 18.05 37.29 -34.47
N THR A 58 19.38 37.09 -34.41
CA THR A 58 20.35 37.75 -35.31
C THR A 58 21.70 37.01 -35.36
N SER A 59 22.30 37.05 -36.55
CA SER A 59 23.47 36.34 -37.07
C SER A 59 24.80 37.02 -36.76
N THR A 60 25.92 36.27 -36.68
CA THR A 60 27.13 36.46 -37.52
C THR A 60 28.19 35.36 -37.27
N PRO A 61 29.10 35.11 -38.23
CA PRO A 61 29.83 33.84 -38.40
C PRO A 61 31.31 33.89 -37.99
N TYR A 62 31.91 32.75 -37.68
CA TYR A 62 33.36 32.57 -37.78
C TYR A 62 33.75 31.11 -38.09
N THR A 63 34.87 30.98 -38.79
CA THR A 63 35.35 29.92 -39.69
C THR A 63 35.98 28.69 -39.02
N PRO A 64 36.17 27.58 -39.76
CA PRO A 64 36.72 26.32 -39.24
C PRO A 64 38.24 26.24 -39.44
N ASN A 65 38.98 25.55 -38.54
CA ASN A 65 40.20 24.87 -38.98
C ASN A 65 40.61 23.68 -38.09
N HIS A 66 41.25 22.73 -38.79
CA HIS A 66 41.67 21.36 -38.48
C HIS A 66 42.58 21.15 -37.27
N ASN A 67 42.47 19.97 -36.61
CA ASN A 67 43.46 18.88 -36.79
C ASN A 67 43.08 17.60 -36.03
N ASN A 68 43.22 16.47 -36.73
CA ASN A 68 43.08 15.10 -36.22
C ASN A 68 44.46 14.52 -35.84
N SER A 69 44.51 13.88 -34.65
CA SER A 69 45.20 12.62 -34.29
C SER A 69 46.76 12.56 -34.33
N PRO A 70 47.44 11.54 -33.73
CA PRO A 70 46.92 10.30 -33.11
C PRO A 70 47.64 9.79 -31.81
N THR A 71 47.03 8.75 -31.21
CA THR A 71 47.59 7.61 -30.42
C THR A 71 48.53 7.80 -29.22
N SER A 72 48.13 7.23 -28.06
CA SER A 72 48.85 6.14 -27.37
C SER A 72 48.10 5.66 -26.12
N GLU A 73 47.70 4.39 -26.08
CA GLU A 73 47.43 3.65 -24.83
C GLU A 73 48.74 3.37 -24.07
N PRO A 74 48.66 3.08 -22.75
CA PRO A 74 48.69 1.66 -22.41
C PRO A 74 47.71 1.25 -21.29
N LEU A 75 47.33 -0.03 -21.37
CA LEU A 75 46.76 -0.88 -20.34
C LEU A 75 47.51 -0.78 -19.00
N ASN A 76 46.77 -0.72 -17.89
CA ASN A 76 47.17 -1.46 -16.69
C ASN A 76 45.94 -1.97 -15.94
N ASN A 77 46.03 -3.25 -15.65
CA ASN A 77 45.08 -4.12 -14.97
C ASN A 77 45.36 -4.03 -13.47
N ASP A 78 44.38 -3.67 -12.66
CA ASP A 78 44.38 -4.00 -11.23
C ASP A 78 43.00 -4.47 -10.80
N SER A 79 42.98 -5.70 -10.32
CA SER A 79 41.84 -6.40 -9.77
C SER A 79 41.65 -6.04 -8.30
N ASN A 80 40.38 -6.01 -7.87
CA ASN A 80 39.91 -6.05 -6.49
C ASN A 80 40.26 -4.87 -5.58
N THR A 81 39.24 -4.06 -5.26
CA THR A 81 38.73 -3.88 -3.89
C THR A 81 37.44 -3.04 -3.94
N SER A 82 36.33 -3.69 -3.58
CA SER A 82 35.15 -3.13 -2.91
C SER A 82 34.52 -1.84 -3.48
N SER A 83 33.57 -2.02 -4.40
CA SER A 83 32.27 -1.33 -4.45
C SER A 83 32.11 -0.03 -3.65
N SER A 84 32.83 1.02 -4.07
CA SER A 84 32.53 2.40 -3.69
C SER A 84 31.34 2.89 -4.50
N HIS A 85 30.13 2.46 -4.11
CA HIS A 85 28.91 3.09 -4.58
C HIS A 85 28.93 4.54 -4.10
N SER A 86 29.00 5.46 -5.08
CA SER A 86 28.89 6.90 -4.88
C SER A 86 27.76 7.21 -3.89
N THR A 87 28.10 7.52 -2.65
CA THR A 87 27.15 7.80 -1.59
C THR A 87 26.37 9.05 -1.95
N VAL A 88 25.10 8.87 -2.31
CA VAL A 88 24.14 9.97 -2.20
C VAL A 88 24.13 10.33 -0.72
N ASN A 89 24.64 11.52 -0.37
CA ASN A 89 24.74 11.98 1.02
C ASN A 89 23.36 11.86 1.70
N GLY A 90 23.23 10.93 2.65
CA GLY A 90 22.00 10.68 3.40
C GLY A 90 21.07 9.59 2.84
N ALA A 91 21.50 8.76 1.88
CA ALA A 91 20.70 7.62 1.44
C ALA A 91 20.52 6.60 2.59
N PRO A 92 19.31 6.07 2.80
CA PRO A 92 19.04 5.09 3.85
C PRO A 92 19.71 3.74 3.53
N ASP A 93 20.01 2.96 4.57
CA ASP A 93 20.45 1.58 4.40
C ASP A 93 19.30 0.75 3.82
N THR A 94 19.56 0.16 2.65
CA THR A 94 18.55 -0.60 1.92
C THR A 94 18.65 -2.10 2.14
N THR A 95 19.55 -2.58 3.01
CA THR A 95 19.78 -4.01 3.25
C THR A 95 18.47 -4.78 3.52
N ASN A 96 17.56 -4.22 4.32
CA ASN A 96 16.21 -4.76 4.51
C ASN A 96 15.15 -3.64 4.53
N HIS A 97 13.86 -3.99 4.60
CA HIS A 97 12.80 -2.98 4.60
C HIS A 97 12.78 -2.13 5.89
N TYR A 98 13.19 -2.71 7.03
CA TYR A 98 13.21 -2.02 8.32
C TYR A 98 14.35 -1.00 8.43
N THR A 99 15.52 -1.28 7.85
CA THR A 99 16.70 -0.39 7.83
C THR A 99 16.47 0.87 7.01
N ILE A 100 15.47 0.85 6.11
CA ILE A 100 15.09 2.02 5.30
C ILE A 100 14.47 3.12 6.16
N PHE A 101 13.83 2.78 7.29
CA PHE A 101 13.10 3.71 8.15
C PHE A 101 13.74 3.83 9.55
N PRO A 102 15.00 4.28 9.68
CA PRO A 102 15.72 4.25 10.94
C PRO A 102 15.16 5.20 12.01
N LYS A 103 14.42 6.26 11.64
CA LYS A 103 13.80 7.17 12.63
C LYS A 103 12.56 6.56 13.25
N THR A 104 11.78 5.82 12.46
CA THR A 104 10.54 5.15 12.92
C THR A 104 10.86 3.80 13.56
N LEU A 105 11.83 3.07 13.03
CA LEU A 105 12.16 1.69 13.40
C LEU A 105 13.64 1.55 13.79
N PRO A 106 14.11 2.24 14.84
CA PRO A 106 15.53 2.26 15.20
C PRO A 106 16.06 0.88 15.64
N SER A 107 15.19 0.05 16.22
CA SER A 107 15.55 -1.29 16.71
C SER A 107 15.39 -2.40 15.66
N GLY A 108 15.02 -2.07 14.41
CA GLY A 108 14.83 -3.06 13.35
C GLY A 108 13.52 -3.84 13.48
N PRO A 109 13.46 -5.10 12.99
CA PRO A 109 12.24 -5.93 13.02
C PRO A 109 11.94 -6.54 14.42
N PRO A 110 10.73 -7.09 14.63
CA PRO A 110 10.40 -7.86 15.82
C PRO A 110 11.34 -9.07 16.03
N PRO A 111 11.62 -9.48 17.28
CA PRO A 111 11.04 -8.99 18.55
C PRO A 111 11.74 -7.73 19.11
N ALA A 112 12.77 -7.20 18.46
CA ALA A 112 13.52 -6.04 18.96
C ALA A 112 12.70 -4.73 18.91
N SER A 113 11.67 -4.68 18.05
CA SER A 113 10.66 -3.63 17.99
C SER A 113 9.26 -4.26 17.95
N PRO A 114 8.21 -3.54 18.37
CA PRO A 114 6.85 -4.08 18.29
C PRO A 114 6.42 -4.25 16.84
N PHE A 115 5.67 -5.31 16.55
CA PHE A 115 5.05 -5.53 15.25
C PHE A 115 4.11 -4.38 14.87
N ALA A 116 3.43 -3.77 15.84
CA ALA A 116 2.52 -2.65 15.60
C ALA A 116 3.29 -1.36 15.31
N ILE A 117 3.12 -0.83 14.10
CA ILE A 117 3.80 0.39 13.62
C ILE A 117 2.76 1.49 13.37
N PRO A 118 2.91 2.69 13.98
CA PRO A 118 2.02 3.82 13.76
C PRO A 118 2.12 4.32 12.30
N PRO A 119 1.03 4.26 11.50
CA PRO A 119 1.05 4.62 10.08
C PRO A 119 1.47 6.08 9.83
N SER A 120 1.15 6.98 10.76
CA SER A 120 1.48 8.41 10.67
C SER A 120 2.98 8.66 10.72
N ASP A 121 3.71 7.96 11.58
CA ASP A 121 5.16 8.15 11.73
C ASP A 121 5.91 7.55 10.54
N LEU A 122 5.53 6.34 10.12
CA LEU A 122 6.06 5.70 8.93
C LEU A 122 5.83 6.56 7.69
N ARG A 123 4.63 7.13 7.53
CA ARG A 123 4.31 8.03 6.41
C ARG A 123 5.14 9.32 6.46
N ARG A 124 5.36 9.89 7.64
CA ARG A 124 6.17 11.10 7.81
C ARG A 124 7.61 10.86 7.36
N GLU A 125 8.23 9.75 7.80
CA GLU A 125 9.58 9.40 7.39
C GLU A 125 9.66 9.06 5.90
N PHE A 126 8.71 8.29 5.38
CA PHE A 126 8.60 7.99 3.95
C PHE A 126 8.63 9.25 3.07
N LEU A 127 7.84 10.26 3.41
CA LEU A 127 7.82 11.53 2.68
C LEU A 127 9.14 12.29 2.79
N GLN A 128 9.81 12.25 3.95
CA GLN A 128 11.13 12.86 4.13
C GLN A 128 12.17 12.19 3.22
N LEU A 129 12.19 10.86 3.20
CA LEU A 129 13.11 10.09 2.37
C LEU A 129 12.86 10.37 0.89
N GLN A 130 11.61 10.29 0.42
CA GLN A 130 11.30 10.56 -0.98
C GLN A 130 11.64 11.99 -1.41
N ASN A 131 11.48 12.97 -0.53
CA ASN A 131 11.92 14.34 -0.80
C ASN A 131 13.44 14.43 -0.93
N LEU A 132 14.21 13.64 -0.18
CA LEU A 132 15.68 13.66 -0.25
C LEU A 132 16.17 13.10 -1.59
N ILE A 133 15.63 11.98 -2.04
CA ILE A 133 16.13 11.18 -3.18
C ILE A 133 15.33 11.36 -4.48
N HIS A 134 14.48 12.38 -4.57
CA HIS A 134 13.56 12.56 -5.70
C HIS A 134 14.29 12.60 -7.06
N PRO A 135 13.90 11.79 -8.07
CA PRO A 135 14.63 11.66 -9.33
C PRO A 135 14.69 12.96 -10.15
N ASP A 136 13.68 13.84 -10.04
CA ASP A 136 13.67 15.15 -10.71
C ASP A 136 14.80 16.09 -10.26
N LYS A 137 15.47 15.80 -9.15
CA LYS A 137 16.64 16.57 -8.71
C LYS A 137 17.89 16.30 -9.55
N TYR A 138 17.87 15.25 -10.37
CA TYR A 138 19.01 14.80 -11.14
C TYR A 138 18.73 14.94 -12.65
N PRO A 139 19.70 15.44 -13.43
CA PRO A 139 19.60 15.40 -14.88
C PRO A 139 19.62 13.95 -15.37
N SER A 140 19.08 13.72 -16.58
CA SER A 140 19.10 12.40 -17.22
C SER A 140 20.51 11.80 -17.22
N GLY A 141 20.64 10.57 -16.74
CA GLY A 141 21.91 9.87 -16.61
C GLY A 141 21.92 8.87 -15.46
N PRO A 142 23.08 8.26 -15.17
CA PRO A 142 23.20 7.20 -14.17
C PRO A 142 22.74 7.62 -12.76
N ARG A 143 22.93 8.88 -12.38
CA ARG A 143 22.47 9.41 -11.08
C ARG A 143 20.95 9.44 -10.97
N LYS A 144 20.25 9.80 -12.05
CA LYS A 144 18.79 9.78 -12.09
C LYS A 144 18.25 8.35 -12.02
N GLN A 145 18.84 7.41 -12.76
CA GLN A 145 18.48 5.99 -12.68
C GLN A 145 18.67 5.42 -11.28
N HIS A 146 19.77 5.77 -10.60
CA HIS A 146 20.01 5.36 -9.23
C HIS A 146 18.96 5.93 -8.26
N ALA A 147 18.59 7.20 -8.41
CA ALA A 147 17.53 7.84 -7.63
C ALA A 147 16.15 7.19 -7.88
N GLU A 148 15.84 6.83 -9.13
CA GLU A 148 14.63 6.10 -9.50
C GLU A 148 14.58 4.72 -8.84
N ALA A 149 15.67 3.94 -8.92
CA ALA A 149 15.78 2.62 -8.30
C ALA A 149 15.63 2.70 -6.77
N LEU A 150 16.29 3.68 -6.14
CA LEU A 150 16.20 3.89 -4.70
C LEU A 150 14.78 4.30 -4.28
N SER A 151 14.14 5.20 -5.04
CA SER A 151 12.74 5.60 -4.80
C SER A 151 11.77 4.43 -4.92
N ALA A 152 11.97 3.56 -5.90
CA ALA A 152 11.19 2.34 -6.05
C ALA A 152 11.35 1.41 -4.84
N ARG A 153 12.58 1.20 -4.35
CA ARG A 153 12.86 0.37 -3.17
C ARG A 153 12.22 0.94 -1.89
N ILE A 154 12.24 2.26 -1.70
CA ILE A 154 11.56 2.91 -0.57
C ILE A 154 10.05 2.76 -0.67
N ASN A 155 9.46 2.84 -1.87
CA ASN A 155 8.02 2.62 -2.07
C ASN A 155 7.62 1.18 -1.72
N GLU A 156 8.42 0.19 -2.14
CA GLU A 156 8.18 -1.21 -1.83
C GLU A 156 8.24 -1.47 -0.33
N ALA A 157 9.28 -0.98 0.33
CA ALA A 157 9.43 -1.09 1.78
C ALA A 157 8.27 -0.42 2.52
N TYR A 158 7.89 0.79 2.12
CA TYR A 158 6.76 1.51 2.70
C TYR A 158 5.45 0.73 2.56
N ARG A 159 5.13 0.24 1.35
CA ARG A 159 3.89 -0.53 1.10
C ARG A 159 3.86 -1.84 1.87
N THR A 160 5.01 -2.52 1.96
CA THR A 160 5.15 -3.79 2.66
C THR A 160 5.03 -3.62 4.16
N ILE A 161 5.70 -2.60 4.72
CA ILE A 161 5.62 -2.32 6.15
C ILE A 161 4.26 -1.72 6.49
N LEU A 162 3.61 -0.92 5.65
CA LEU A 162 2.34 -0.29 6.00
C LEU A 162 1.20 -1.30 6.24
N ASP A 163 1.07 -2.31 5.36
CA ASP A 163 0.01 -3.31 5.43
C ASP A 163 0.39 -4.47 6.37
N PRO A 164 -0.41 -4.80 7.41
CA PRO A 164 -0.08 -5.85 8.37
C PRO A 164 0.13 -7.24 7.75
N LEU A 165 -0.67 -7.61 6.75
CA LEU A 165 -0.55 -8.91 6.07
C LEU A 165 0.77 -9.00 5.31
N ARG A 166 1.09 -8.00 4.47
CA ARG A 166 2.35 -7.93 3.75
C ARG A 166 3.55 -7.85 4.68
N ARG A 167 3.43 -7.14 5.80
CA ARG A 167 4.46 -7.04 6.84
C ARG A 167 4.75 -8.41 7.45
N ALA A 168 3.71 -9.16 7.80
CA ALA A 168 3.84 -10.49 8.38
C ALA A 168 4.44 -11.50 7.39
N GLN A 169 3.95 -11.52 6.15
CA GLN A 169 4.51 -12.35 5.07
C GLN A 169 5.99 -12.04 4.83
N TYR A 170 6.35 -10.75 4.81
CA TYR A 170 7.73 -10.31 4.69
C TYR A 170 8.60 -10.80 5.85
N LEU A 171 8.13 -10.65 7.09
CA LEU A 171 8.88 -11.12 8.26
C LEU A 171 9.09 -12.63 8.24
N LEU A 172 8.04 -13.40 7.97
CA LEU A 172 8.12 -14.88 7.89
C LEU A 172 9.09 -15.33 6.80
N ARG A 173 9.04 -14.72 5.61
CA ARG A 173 9.90 -15.09 4.49
C ARG A 173 11.35 -14.69 4.71
N GLU A 174 11.61 -13.42 5.00
CA GLU A 174 12.99 -12.91 5.02
C GLU A 174 13.76 -13.27 6.30
N LEU A 175 13.08 -13.42 7.45
CA LEU A 175 13.75 -13.71 8.72
C LEU A 175 13.68 -15.19 9.10
N HIS A 176 12.64 -15.91 8.68
CA HIS A 176 12.41 -17.30 9.08
C HIS A 176 12.41 -18.28 7.92
N GLY A 177 12.51 -17.81 6.67
CA GLY A 177 12.49 -18.68 5.48
C GLY A 177 11.15 -19.36 5.23
N ILE A 178 10.06 -18.85 5.83
CA ILE A 178 8.71 -19.41 5.73
C ILE A 178 7.92 -18.61 4.69
N ASP A 179 7.65 -19.20 3.53
CA ASP A 179 6.82 -18.59 2.50
C ASP A 179 5.36 -19.06 2.60
N VAL A 180 4.53 -18.22 3.20
CA VAL A 180 3.07 -18.42 3.31
C VAL A 180 2.30 -18.04 2.03
N THR A 181 3.00 -17.52 1.01
CA THR A 181 2.40 -17.14 -0.28
C THR A 181 2.58 -18.19 -1.37
N ALA A 182 3.55 -19.10 -1.22
CA ALA A 182 3.76 -20.20 -2.17
C ALA A 182 2.59 -21.20 -2.12
N GLU A 183 2.09 -21.62 -3.28
CA GLU A 183 1.05 -22.67 -3.37
C GLU A 183 1.52 -24.01 -2.77
N ASP A 184 2.83 -24.27 -2.81
CA ASP A 184 3.46 -25.43 -2.17
C ASP A 184 3.36 -25.41 -0.64
N GLY A 185 3.09 -24.24 -0.04
CA GLY A 185 2.94 -24.05 1.39
C GLY A 185 1.81 -24.90 1.98
N ALA A 186 0.74 -25.16 1.23
CA ALA A 186 -0.36 -26.03 1.66
C ALA A 186 0.04 -27.51 1.75
N SER A 187 1.04 -27.93 0.97
CA SER A 187 1.59 -29.30 0.99
C SER A 187 2.55 -29.52 2.17
N HIS A 188 3.28 -28.48 2.57
CA HIS A 188 4.23 -28.54 3.68
C HIS A 188 3.63 -28.11 5.03
N HIS A 189 2.55 -27.32 5.01
CA HIS A 189 1.85 -26.81 6.18
C HIS A 189 0.34 -26.95 5.97
N PRO A 190 -0.26 -28.08 6.40
CA PRO A 190 -1.69 -28.30 6.25
C PRO A 190 -2.48 -27.18 6.93
N LEU A 191 -3.58 -26.78 6.29
CA LEU A 191 -4.50 -25.79 6.85
C LEU A 191 -5.03 -26.29 8.19
N ASP A 192 -5.09 -25.36 9.16
CA ASP A 192 -5.66 -25.61 10.47
C ASP A 192 -7.14 -26.06 10.33
N PRO A 193 -7.55 -27.22 10.88
CA PRO A 193 -8.94 -27.64 10.90
C PRO A 193 -9.90 -26.56 11.41
N GLU A 194 -9.47 -25.74 12.38
CA GLU A 194 -10.28 -24.62 12.88
C GLU A 194 -10.53 -23.57 11.80
N LEU A 195 -9.49 -23.22 11.04
CA LEU A 195 -9.61 -22.26 9.93
C LEU A 195 -10.50 -22.81 8.81
N LEU A 196 -10.42 -24.11 8.52
CA LEU A 196 -11.27 -24.74 7.51
C LEU A 196 -12.75 -24.66 7.89
N MET A 197 -13.09 -24.90 9.16
CA MET A 197 -14.46 -24.72 9.65
C MET A 197 -14.89 -23.25 9.51
N GLU A 198 -14.05 -22.29 9.90
CA GLU A 198 -14.35 -20.86 9.72
C GLU A 198 -14.62 -20.49 8.26
N VAL A 199 -13.86 -21.07 7.32
CA VAL A 199 -14.05 -20.84 5.88
C VAL A 199 -15.42 -21.36 5.43
N MET A 200 -15.78 -22.57 5.83
CA MET A 200 -17.06 -23.18 5.49
C MET A 200 -18.23 -22.38 6.07
N ASP A 201 -18.16 -22.00 7.34
CA ASP A 201 -19.21 -21.22 8.01
C ASP A 201 -19.45 -19.87 7.33
N VAL A 202 -18.37 -19.21 6.90
CA VAL A 202 -18.46 -17.92 6.18
C VAL A 202 -19.08 -18.10 4.80
N GLN A 203 -18.73 -19.17 4.08
CA GLN A 203 -19.31 -19.47 2.78
C GLN A 203 -20.81 -19.76 2.88
N GLU A 204 -21.22 -20.58 3.84
CA GLU A 204 -22.64 -20.88 4.10
C GLU A 204 -23.41 -19.59 4.44
N MET A 205 -22.87 -18.76 5.33
CA MET A 205 -23.49 -17.49 5.69
C MET A 205 -23.66 -16.55 4.48
N ILE A 206 -22.70 -16.50 3.56
CA ILE A 206 -22.81 -15.67 2.35
C ILE A 206 -23.89 -16.22 1.40
N GLU A 207 -23.97 -17.55 1.25
CA GLU A 207 -24.97 -18.21 0.41
C GLU A 207 -26.40 -17.96 0.92
N GLU A 208 -26.61 -18.03 2.22
CA GLU A 208 -27.89 -17.72 2.86
C GLU A 208 -28.30 -16.26 2.62
N VAL A 209 -27.37 -15.33 2.81
CA VAL A 209 -27.61 -13.89 2.69
C VAL A 209 -27.96 -13.49 1.26
N GLY A 210 -27.32 -14.11 0.25
CA GLY A 210 -27.61 -13.83 -1.16
C GLY A 210 -29.05 -14.16 -1.60
N ALA A 211 -29.77 -15.01 -0.84
CA ALA A 211 -31.13 -15.42 -1.14
C ALA A 211 -32.21 -14.53 -0.49
N GLU A 212 -31.83 -13.62 0.42
CA GLU A 212 -32.76 -12.81 1.19
C GLU A 212 -33.11 -11.46 0.52
N PRO A 213 -34.33 -10.93 0.75
CA PRO A 213 -34.71 -9.61 0.23
C PRO A 213 -33.92 -8.46 0.88
N ASP A 214 -33.35 -8.67 2.06
CA ASP A 214 -32.55 -7.68 2.81
C ASP A 214 -31.03 -7.93 2.70
N ALA A 215 -30.60 -8.67 1.66
CA ALA A 215 -29.21 -9.07 1.43
C ALA A 215 -28.20 -7.91 1.56
N GLU A 216 -28.52 -6.72 1.02
CA GLU A 216 -27.61 -5.57 1.07
C GLU A 216 -27.29 -5.12 2.51
N ALA A 217 -28.29 -5.08 3.38
CA ALA A 217 -28.11 -4.69 4.78
C ALA A 217 -27.24 -5.71 5.51
N ARG A 218 -27.49 -6.99 5.26
CA ARG A 218 -26.76 -8.09 5.89
C ARG A 218 -25.32 -8.20 5.39
N ILE A 219 -25.05 -7.97 4.10
CA ILE A 219 -23.68 -7.86 3.56
C ILE A 219 -22.91 -6.69 4.21
N ALA A 220 -23.56 -5.58 4.52
CA ALA A 220 -22.92 -4.47 5.22
C ALA A 220 -22.53 -4.83 6.66
N GLU A 221 -23.33 -5.66 7.34
CA GLU A 221 -22.97 -6.22 8.65
C GLU A 221 -21.77 -7.16 8.54
N LEU A 222 -21.75 -8.06 7.55
CA LEU A 222 -20.63 -8.97 7.31
C LEU A 222 -19.32 -8.23 7.03
N LYS A 223 -19.36 -7.10 6.32
CA LYS A 223 -18.19 -6.24 6.12
C LYS A 223 -17.65 -5.72 7.46
N THR A 224 -18.53 -5.25 8.33
CA THR A 224 -18.16 -4.72 9.65
C THR A 224 -17.60 -5.83 10.56
N GLU A 225 -18.19 -7.02 10.51
CA GLU A 225 -17.70 -8.18 11.25
C GLU A 225 -16.34 -8.64 10.74
N ASN A 226 -16.15 -8.70 9.42
CA ASN A 226 -14.86 -9.05 8.81
C ASN A 226 -13.76 -8.05 9.19
N ASP A 227 -14.06 -6.73 9.21
CA ASP A 227 -13.11 -5.71 9.66
C ASP A 227 -12.69 -5.93 11.13
N THR A 228 -13.63 -6.38 11.98
CA THR A 228 -13.35 -6.73 13.38
C THR A 228 -12.44 -7.95 13.47
N ARG A 229 -12.74 -9.02 12.71
CA ARG A 229 -11.92 -10.24 12.65
C ARG A 229 -10.50 -9.96 12.15
N ILE A 230 -10.36 -9.09 11.14
CA ILE A 230 -9.05 -8.60 10.67
C ILE A 230 -8.30 -7.91 11.81
N ALA A 231 -8.94 -6.97 12.52
CA ALA A 231 -8.30 -6.23 13.61
C ALA A 231 -7.84 -7.15 14.76
N GLU A 232 -8.66 -8.15 15.12
CA GLU A 232 -8.31 -9.14 16.13
C GLU A 232 -7.13 -10.01 15.70
N CYS A 233 -7.15 -10.51 14.46
CA CYS A 233 -6.08 -11.32 13.88
C CYS A 233 -4.76 -10.55 13.84
N VAL A 234 -4.78 -9.28 13.41
CA VAL A 234 -3.61 -8.39 13.47
C VAL A 234 -3.10 -8.22 14.91
N GLY A 235 -4.00 -8.11 15.89
CA GLY A 235 -3.62 -8.05 17.30
C GLY A 235 -2.96 -9.33 17.83
N ARG A 236 -3.46 -10.50 17.44
CA ARG A 236 -2.86 -11.81 17.77
C ARG A 236 -1.49 -11.97 17.11
N LEU A 237 -1.40 -11.65 15.83
CA LEU A 237 -0.18 -11.66 15.04
C LEU A 237 0.89 -10.76 15.66
N GLY A 238 0.51 -9.56 16.12
CA GLY A 238 1.42 -8.66 16.81
C GLY A 238 1.99 -9.26 18.08
N ARG A 239 1.14 -9.84 18.95
CA ARG A 239 1.59 -10.53 20.17
C ARG A 239 2.52 -11.71 19.86
N ALA A 240 2.25 -12.46 18.80
CA ALA A 240 3.06 -13.60 18.39
C ALA A 240 4.46 -13.16 17.96
N PHE A 241 4.58 -12.16 17.09
CA PHE A 241 5.88 -11.61 16.68
C PHE A 241 6.64 -10.97 17.84
N ASP A 242 5.95 -10.24 18.71
CA ASP A 242 6.56 -9.58 19.87
C ASP A 242 7.10 -10.61 20.89
N ALA A 243 6.43 -11.76 21.01
CA ALA A 243 6.86 -12.88 21.84
C ALA A 243 7.87 -13.82 21.16
N GLY A 244 8.12 -13.66 19.86
CA GLY A 244 8.95 -14.56 19.05
C GLY A 244 8.32 -15.93 18.76
N ASP A 245 7.00 -16.06 18.87
CA ASP A 245 6.26 -17.29 18.56
C ASP A 245 5.93 -17.35 17.06
N ILE A 246 6.83 -17.95 16.30
CA ILE A 246 6.78 -17.95 14.83
C ILE A 246 5.71 -18.91 14.29
N GLU A 247 5.41 -20.00 14.98
CA GLU A 247 4.38 -20.94 14.55
C GLU A 247 2.99 -20.33 14.69
N VAL A 248 2.72 -19.65 15.81
CA VAL A 248 1.48 -18.87 15.99
C VAL A 248 1.42 -17.73 14.97
N ALA A 249 2.52 -17.01 14.75
CA ALA A 249 2.56 -15.94 13.74
C ALA A 249 2.27 -16.46 12.33
N ARG A 250 2.76 -17.66 11.98
CA ARG A 250 2.44 -18.32 10.70
C ARG A 250 0.95 -18.60 10.58
N HIS A 251 0.34 -19.26 11.58
CA HIS A 251 -1.08 -19.60 11.55
C HIS A 251 -1.96 -18.35 11.45
N GLU A 252 -1.67 -17.34 12.27
CA GLU A 252 -2.40 -16.07 12.22
C GLU A 252 -2.18 -15.32 10.89
N CYS A 253 -1.00 -15.44 10.26
CA CYS A 253 -0.78 -14.85 8.93
C CYS A 253 -1.63 -15.52 7.84
N VAL A 254 -1.80 -16.85 7.89
CA VAL A 254 -2.68 -17.58 6.96
C VAL A 254 -4.15 -17.21 7.19
N ARG A 255 -4.58 -17.17 8.45
CA ARG A 255 -5.93 -16.73 8.84
C ARG A 255 -6.20 -15.29 8.40
N LEU A 256 -5.23 -14.39 8.54
CA LEU A 256 -5.35 -13.01 8.07
C LEU A 256 -5.51 -12.92 6.54
N LYS A 257 -4.76 -13.73 5.79
CA LYS A 257 -4.89 -13.82 4.32
C LYS A 257 -6.31 -14.23 3.92
N PHE A 258 -6.91 -15.18 4.62
CA PHE A 258 -8.29 -15.59 4.40
C PHE A 258 -9.27 -14.44 4.63
N TRP A 259 -9.19 -13.73 5.76
CA TRP A 259 -10.09 -12.59 6.03
C TRP A 259 -9.93 -11.42 5.04
N TYR A 260 -8.73 -11.23 4.48
CA TYR A 260 -8.52 -10.30 3.38
C TYR A 260 -9.28 -10.73 2.12
N SER A 261 -9.20 -12.02 1.76
CA SER A 261 -9.92 -12.60 0.62
C SER A 261 -11.43 -12.52 0.77
N VAL A 262 -11.96 -12.80 1.97
CA VAL A 262 -13.38 -12.58 2.31
C VAL A 262 -13.74 -11.10 2.16
N GLY A 263 -12.90 -10.20 2.65
CA GLY A 263 -13.13 -8.76 2.54
C GLY A 263 -13.16 -8.26 1.09
N ASP A 264 -12.26 -8.75 0.24
CA ASP A 264 -12.26 -8.48 -1.21
C ASP A 264 -13.56 -8.98 -1.85
N GLY A 265 -13.92 -10.23 -1.55
CA GLY A 265 -15.14 -10.84 -2.03
C GLY A 265 -16.42 -10.10 -1.62
N LEU A 266 -16.54 -9.68 -0.35
CA LEU A 266 -17.66 -8.87 0.14
C LEU A 266 -17.71 -7.50 -0.55
N ARG A 267 -16.56 -6.91 -0.91
CA ARG A 267 -16.52 -5.65 -1.66
C ARG A 267 -17.01 -5.81 -3.09
N GLU A 268 -16.71 -6.94 -3.73
CA GLU A 268 -17.10 -7.27 -5.10
C GLU A 268 -18.51 -7.85 -5.21
N TRP A 269 -19.13 -8.23 -4.08
CA TRP A 269 -20.49 -8.76 -4.06
C TRP A 269 -21.51 -7.81 -4.68
N GLU A 270 -22.39 -8.36 -5.52
CA GLU A 270 -23.51 -7.67 -6.17
C GLU A 270 -24.85 -8.32 -5.77
N PRO A 271 -25.97 -7.58 -5.75
CA PRO A 271 -27.28 -8.14 -5.43
C PRO A 271 -27.64 -9.34 -6.31
N GLY A 272 -27.95 -10.48 -5.67
CA GLY A 272 -28.25 -11.75 -6.34
C GLY A 272 -27.04 -12.68 -6.54
N ALA A 273 -25.83 -12.26 -6.16
CA ALA A 273 -24.70 -13.17 -6.04
C ALA A 273 -24.84 -14.04 -4.78
N THR A 274 -24.86 -15.35 -4.94
CA THR A 274 -24.90 -16.30 -3.82
C THR A 274 -23.51 -16.77 -3.40
N GLN A 275 -22.47 -16.52 -4.19
CA GLN A 275 -21.11 -16.97 -3.88
C GLN A 275 -20.11 -15.83 -3.99
N ILE A 276 -19.16 -15.84 -3.07
CA ILE A 276 -18.00 -14.98 -3.09
C ILE A 276 -16.81 -15.77 -3.63
N ARG A 277 -16.18 -15.26 -4.68
CA ARG A 277 -14.94 -15.84 -5.19
C ARG A 277 -13.80 -15.45 -4.26
N LEU A 278 -13.41 -16.38 -3.38
CA LEU A 278 -12.20 -16.24 -2.60
C LEU A 278 -10.99 -16.35 -3.54
N VAL A 279 -10.22 -15.27 -3.64
CA VAL A 279 -8.94 -15.28 -4.35
C VAL A 279 -7.93 -15.98 -3.43
N HIS A 280 -7.38 -17.10 -3.88
CA HIS A 280 -6.32 -17.86 -3.20
C HIS A 280 -4.94 -17.25 -3.46
#